data_AF-A0A937JW82-F1
#
_entry.id   AF-A0A937JW82-F1
#
_cell.length_a   1.000
_cell.length_b   1.000
_cell.length_c   1.000
_cell.angle_alpha   90.00
_cell.angle_beta   90.00
_cell.angle_gamma   90.00
#
_symmetry.space_group_name_H-M   'P 1'
#
loop_
_entity.id
_entity.type
_entity.pdbx_description
1 polymer ?
#
loop_
_entity_poly.entity_id
_entity_poly.type
_entity_poly.pdbx_seq_one_letter_code
_entity_poly.pdbx_strand_id
1 'polypeptide(L)'
;MNIAIESIATVPHFWDTPLEIKPHTIVLQPDGNLDPISSAEFRVQLEAAIEQVTDAVIVDFLWVKSTDPQGIAALVAGIQRAATLGKAISFQSMDAQTRAAIEQEWNRQRQLSFGPWQDRFKDDLEQFLDTVAPFTR
;
A
#
# COMPACT_ATOMS: atom_id res chain seq x y z
N MET A 1 -66.07 11.55 -23.68
CA MET A 1 -65.21 10.61 -22.93
C MET A 1 -63.77 11.03 -23.21
N ASN A 2 -63.21 11.83 -22.31
CA ASN A 2 -61.86 12.40 -22.39
C ASN A 2 -60.85 11.39 -21.85
N ILE A 3 -59.71 11.23 -22.51
CA ILE A 3 -58.40 11.14 -21.83
C ILE A 3 -57.36 11.80 -22.74
N ALA A 4 -56.84 12.94 -22.29
CA ALA A 4 -55.64 13.57 -22.85
C ALA A 4 -54.41 12.78 -22.37
N ILE A 5 -53.51 12.43 -23.29
CA ILE A 5 -52.22 11.82 -22.95
C ILE A 5 -51.24 12.98 -22.79
N GLU A 6 -50.99 13.39 -21.55
CA GLU A 6 -49.95 14.36 -21.25
C GLU A 6 -48.58 13.69 -21.38
N SER A 7 -47.77 14.25 -22.27
CA SER A 7 -46.36 13.92 -22.47
C SER A 7 -45.56 14.37 -21.25
N ILE A 8 -45.17 13.42 -20.39
CA ILE A 8 -44.27 13.70 -19.26
C ILE A 8 -42.83 13.63 -19.80
N ALA A 9 -42.23 14.80 -20.02
CA ALA A 9 -40.81 14.92 -20.31
C ALA A 9 -40.00 14.34 -19.15
N THR A 10 -39.24 13.28 -19.41
CA THR A 10 -38.36 12.63 -18.43
C THR A 10 -37.17 13.55 -18.16
N VAL A 11 -37.13 14.17 -16.99
CA VAL A 11 -35.98 14.96 -16.53
C VAL A 11 -34.85 13.99 -16.20
N PRO A 12 -33.63 14.13 -16.76
CA PRO A 12 -32.52 13.27 -16.38
C PRO A 12 -32.13 13.57 -14.93
N HIS A 13 -32.29 12.60 -14.03
CA HIS A 13 -31.83 12.69 -12.65
C HIS A 13 -30.30 12.68 -12.62
N PHE A 14 -29.72 13.83 -12.26
CA PHE A 14 -28.29 14.13 -12.29
C PHE A 14 -27.49 13.53 -11.10
N TRP A 15 -28.10 12.67 -10.27
CA TRP A 15 -27.59 12.36 -8.93
C TRP A 15 -27.27 10.89 -8.64
N ASP A 16 -27.52 9.97 -9.57
CA ASP A 16 -27.26 8.55 -9.34
C ASP A 16 -25.89 8.12 -9.89
N THR A 17 -24.82 8.81 -9.50
CA THR A 17 -23.51 8.13 -9.45
C THR A 17 -23.54 7.23 -8.22
N PRO A 18 -23.46 5.89 -8.37
CA PRO A 18 -23.35 5.02 -7.21
C PRO A 18 -22.14 5.48 -6.41
N LEU A 19 -22.35 5.85 -5.14
CA LEU A 19 -21.25 5.99 -4.20
C LEU A 19 -20.52 4.65 -4.23
N GLU A 20 -19.30 4.64 -4.74
CA GLU A 20 -18.49 3.42 -4.85
C GLU A 20 -18.16 2.99 -3.42
N ILE A 21 -18.96 2.07 -2.87
CA ILE A 21 -18.81 1.58 -1.50
C ILE A 21 -17.54 0.75 -1.47
N LYS A 22 -16.47 1.33 -0.92
CA LYS A 22 -15.20 0.65 -0.70
C LYS A 22 -15.26 -0.20 0.56
N PRO A 23 -14.77 -1.45 0.53
CA PRO A 23 -14.67 -2.26 1.73
C PRO A 23 -13.68 -1.64 2.72
N HIS A 24 -13.96 -1.74 4.01
CA HIS A 24 -13.01 -1.32 5.05
C HIS A 24 -11.75 -2.19 5.03
N THR A 25 -11.95 -3.50 4.89
CA THR A 25 -10.88 -4.50 4.91
C THR A 25 -11.07 -5.52 3.82
N ILE A 26 -9.98 -5.91 3.14
CA ILE A 26 -9.92 -7.06 2.24
C ILE A 26 -8.97 -8.10 2.85
N VAL A 27 -9.37 -9.37 2.74
CA VAL A 27 -8.52 -10.51 3.13
C VAL A 27 -8.07 -11.23 1.86
N LEU A 28 -6.76 -11.40 1.72
CA LEU A 28 -6.12 -12.18 0.67
C LEU A 28 -5.60 -13.49 1.25
N GLN A 29 -5.89 -14.59 0.59
CA GLN A 29 -5.48 -15.94 1.02
C GLN A 29 -4.72 -16.62 -0.14
N PRO A 30 -3.45 -16.26 -0.38
CA PRO A 30 -2.63 -16.94 -1.36
C PRO A 30 -2.51 -18.44 -1.02
N ASP A 31 -2.55 -19.28 -2.06
CA ASP A 31 -2.40 -20.73 -1.96
C ASP A 31 -1.18 -21.18 -2.78
N GLY A 32 -0.44 -22.15 -2.24
CA GLY A 32 0.72 -22.73 -2.89
C GLY A 32 2.02 -21.99 -2.56
N ASN A 33 2.83 -21.71 -3.58
CA ASN A 33 4.12 -21.05 -3.40
C ASN A 33 4.04 -19.60 -3.87
N LEU A 34 4.77 -18.72 -3.20
CA LEU A 34 5.10 -17.40 -3.72
C LEU A 34 6.49 -17.51 -4.38
N ASP A 35 6.48 -17.89 -5.65
CA ASP A 35 7.64 -18.17 -6.49
C ASP A 35 7.72 -17.13 -7.64
N PRO A 36 8.71 -17.18 -8.56
CA PRO A 36 8.85 -16.15 -9.58
C PRO A 36 7.65 -16.05 -10.54
N ILE A 37 6.85 -17.11 -10.68
CA ILE A 37 5.69 -17.16 -11.57
C ILE A 37 4.48 -16.57 -10.84
N SER A 38 4.19 -17.05 -9.64
CA SER A 38 2.99 -16.64 -8.87
C SER A 38 3.15 -15.27 -8.20
N SER A 39 4.37 -14.86 -7.84
CA SER A 39 4.61 -13.62 -7.10
C SER A 39 4.28 -12.37 -7.90
N ALA A 40 4.43 -12.41 -9.23
CA ALA A 40 4.07 -11.28 -10.09
C ALA A 40 2.56 -11.04 -10.08
N GLU A 41 1.77 -12.11 -10.21
CA GLU A 41 0.32 -12.04 -10.14
C GLU A 41 -0.16 -11.63 -8.75
N PHE A 42 0.38 -12.29 -7.71
CA PHE A 42 0.07 -11.97 -6.32
C PHE A 42 0.35 -10.50 -5.99
N ARG A 43 1.47 -9.93 -6.46
CA ARG A 43 1.78 -8.51 -6.26
C ARG A 43 0.70 -7.61 -6.85
N VAL A 44 0.25 -7.88 -8.08
CA VAL A 44 -0.80 -7.09 -8.74
C VAL A 44 -2.11 -7.18 -7.94
N GLN A 45 -2.47 -8.38 -7.47
CA GLN A 45 -3.66 -8.57 -6.64
C GLN A 45 -3.54 -7.83 -5.30
N LEU A 46 -2.38 -7.88 -4.66
CA LEU A 46 -2.10 -7.20 -3.40
C LEU A 46 -2.21 -5.69 -3.53
N GLU A 47 -1.57 -5.11 -4.55
CA GLU A 47 -1.63 -3.67 -4.81
C GLU A 47 -3.05 -3.21 -5.14
N ALA A 48 -3.79 -3.97 -5.95
CA ALA A 48 -5.19 -3.68 -6.26
C ALA A 48 -6.08 -3.74 -5.01
N ALA A 49 -5.90 -4.75 -4.15
CA ALA A 49 -6.63 -4.85 -2.89
C ALA A 49 -6.34 -3.65 -1.98
N ILE A 50 -5.06 -3.25 -1.88
CA ILE A 50 -4.68 -2.06 -1.12
C ILE A 50 -5.37 -0.82 -1.67
N GLU A 51 -5.52 -0.65 -2.99
CA GLU A 51 -6.19 0.51 -3.58
C GLU A 51 -7.71 0.54 -3.31
N GLN A 52 -8.33 -0.63 -3.24
CA GLN A 52 -9.76 -0.79 -3.06
C GLN A 52 -10.24 -0.64 -1.62
N VAL A 53 -9.40 -0.92 -0.61
CA VAL A 53 -9.81 -0.80 0.79
C VAL A 53 -9.80 0.62 1.31
N THR A 54 -10.61 0.90 2.34
CA THR A 54 -10.53 2.15 3.09
C THR A 54 -9.45 2.10 4.17
N ASP A 55 -9.35 0.98 4.91
CA ASP A 55 -8.51 0.90 6.11
C ASP A 55 -7.33 -0.07 5.95
N ALA A 56 -7.59 -1.34 5.64
CA ALA A 56 -6.59 -2.39 5.80
C ALA A 56 -6.67 -3.54 4.80
N VAL A 57 -5.52 -4.17 4.52
CA VAL A 57 -5.45 -5.49 3.87
C VAL A 57 -4.86 -6.51 4.85
N ILE A 58 -5.49 -7.68 4.93
CA ILE A 58 -4.95 -8.83 5.66
C ILE A 58 -4.49 -9.86 4.62
N VAL A 59 -3.25 -10.32 4.73
CA VAL A 59 -2.74 -11.43 3.93
C VAL A 59 -2.54 -12.64 4.85
N ASP A 60 -3.31 -13.69 4.62
CA ASP A 60 -3.28 -14.92 5.42
C ASP A 60 -2.45 -16.01 4.72
N PHE A 61 -1.39 -16.43 5.39
CA PHE A 61 -0.40 -17.38 4.88
C PHE A 61 -0.76 -18.85 5.18
N LEU A 62 -1.97 -19.13 5.68
CA LEU A 62 -2.37 -20.49 6.10
C LEU A 62 -2.11 -21.57 5.04
N TRP A 63 -2.26 -21.23 3.75
CA TRP A 63 -2.09 -22.15 2.62
C TRP A 63 -0.80 -21.92 1.82
N VAL A 64 0.04 -20.99 2.25
CA VAL A 64 1.34 -20.73 1.64
C VAL A 64 2.34 -21.78 2.13
N LYS A 65 2.95 -22.49 1.18
CA LYS A 65 3.90 -23.59 1.45
C LYS A 65 5.35 -23.12 1.46
N SER A 66 5.68 -22.15 0.63
CA SER A 66 7.01 -21.55 0.56
C SER A 66 6.97 -20.15 -0.04
N THR A 67 7.92 -19.32 0.37
CA THR A 67 8.11 -17.97 -0.14
C THR A 67 9.56 -17.82 -0.57
N ASP A 68 9.77 -17.49 -1.83
CA ASP A 68 11.11 -17.26 -2.39
C ASP A 68 11.47 -15.76 -2.35
N PRO A 69 12.68 -15.36 -2.79
CA PRO A 69 13.08 -13.95 -2.81
C PRO A 69 12.15 -13.04 -3.64
N GLN A 70 11.51 -13.53 -4.71
CA GLN A 70 10.55 -12.75 -5.50
C GLN A 70 9.23 -12.58 -4.74
N GLY A 71 8.79 -13.60 -4.01
CA GLY A 71 7.66 -13.54 -3.08
C GLY A 71 7.90 -12.52 -1.98
N ILE A 72 9.10 -12.53 -1.37
CA ILE A 72 9.49 -11.51 -0.39
C ILE A 72 9.45 -10.11 -1.00
N ALA A 73 10.00 -9.93 -2.20
CA ALA A 73 9.97 -8.63 -2.89
C ALA A 73 8.54 -8.15 -3.18
N ALA A 74 7.63 -9.05 -3.57
CA ALA A 74 6.22 -8.74 -3.78
C ALA A 74 5.52 -8.28 -2.50
N LEU A 75 5.78 -8.94 -1.37
CA LEU A 75 5.22 -8.59 -0.07
C LEU A 75 5.73 -7.22 0.41
N VAL A 76 7.03 -6.96 0.23
CA VAL A 76 7.64 -5.67 0.58
C VAL A 76 7.11 -4.54 -0.30
N ALA A 77 6.90 -4.78 -1.60
CA ALA A 77 6.23 -3.81 -2.47
C ALA A 77 4.81 -3.48 -1.97
N GLY A 78 4.06 -4.49 -1.51
CA GLY A 78 2.76 -4.30 -0.86
C GLY A 78 2.84 -3.44 0.41
N ILE A 79 3.82 -3.70 1.28
CA ILE A 79 4.08 -2.87 2.48
C ILE A 79 4.35 -1.41 2.08
N GLN A 80 5.21 -1.19 1.08
CA GLN A 80 5.54 0.14 0.59
C GLN A 80 4.31 0.85 0.01
N ARG A 81 3.48 0.13 -0.75
CA ARG A 81 2.25 0.67 -1.34
C ARG A 81 1.24 1.05 -0.26
N ALA A 82 1.02 0.18 0.72
CA ALA A 82 0.14 0.45 1.86
C ALA A 82 0.62 1.68 2.65
N ALA A 83 1.92 1.77 2.94
CA ALA A 83 2.52 2.92 3.61
C ALA A 83 2.34 4.23 2.83
N THR A 84 2.52 4.18 1.50
CA THR A 84 2.34 5.34 0.61
C THR A 84 0.89 5.85 0.62
N LEU A 85 -0.07 4.92 0.73
CA LEU A 85 -1.50 5.23 0.73
C LEU A 85 -2.08 5.47 2.13
N GLY A 86 -1.26 5.40 3.19
CA GLY A 86 -1.72 5.54 4.57
C GLY A 86 -2.62 4.40 5.06
N LYS A 87 -2.50 3.21 4.46
CA LYS A 87 -3.33 2.03 4.76
C LYS A 87 -2.55 1.01 5.58
N ALA A 88 -3.26 0.20 6.34
CA ALA A 88 -2.65 -0.87 7.12
C ALA A 88 -2.50 -2.15 6.29
N ILE A 89 -1.43 -2.91 6.54
CA ILE A 89 -1.27 -4.27 6.05
C ILE A 89 -0.90 -5.19 7.22
N SER A 90 -1.51 -6.37 7.28
CA SER A 90 -1.25 -7.37 8.31
C SER A 90 -1.00 -8.74 7.69
N PHE A 91 0.00 -9.46 8.20
CA PHE A 91 0.35 -10.80 7.76
C PHE A 91 -0.03 -11.82 8.85
N GLN A 92 -0.99 -12.68 8.54
CA GLN A 92 -1.49 -13.74 9.43
C GLN A 92 -0.89 -15.09 9.03
N SER A 93 -0.73 -16.00 10.00
CA SER A 93 -0.21 -17.36 9.77
C SER A 93 1.18 -17.47 9.14
N MET A 94 1.91 -16.35 9.04
CA MET A 94 3.25 -16.29 8.43
C MET A 94 4.30 -16.94 9.33
N ASP A 95 5.16 -17.76 8.75
CA ASP A 95 6.27 -18.39 9.45
C ASP A 95 7.38 -17.38 9.81
N ALA A 96 8.18 -17.72 10.81
CA ALA A 96 9.22 -16.84 11.35
C ALA A 96 10.33 -16.51 10.33
N GLN A 97 10.64 -17.45 9.43
CA GLN A 97 11.70 -17.26 8.43
C GLN A 97 11.24 -16.25 7.37
N THR A 98 10.04 -16.40 6.84
CA THR A 98 9.44 -15.44 5.90
C THR A 98 9.32 -14.06 6.53
N ARG A 99 8.88 -13.96 7.80
CA ARG A 99 8.81 -12.68 8.52
C ARG A 99 10.16 -12.00 8.62
N ALA A 100 11.20 -12.72 9.04
CA ALA A 100 12.55 -12.18 9.16
C ALA A 100 13.09 -11.70 7.81
N ALA A 101 12.82 -12.43 6.73
CA ALA A 101 13.22 -12.05 5.38
C ALA A 101 12.52 -10.76 4.89
N ILE A 102 11.22 -10.59 5.17
CA ILE A 102 10.49 -9.35 4.88
C ILE A 102 11.08 -8.17 5.66
N GLU A 103 11.33 -8.34 6.96
CA GLU A 103 11.91 -7.27 7.79
C GLU A 103 13.29 -6.84 7.30
N GLN A 104 14.14 -7.81 6.97
CA GLN A 104 15.47 -7.56 6.42
C GLN A 104 15.39 -6.79 5.10
N GLU A 105 14.54 -7.26 4.17
CA GLU A 105 14.41 -6.67 2.85
C GLU A 105 13.78 -5.27 2.91
N TRP A 106 12.76 -5.08 3.77
CA TRP A 106 12.16 -3.77 4.01
C TRP A 106 13.16 -2.76 4.57
N ASN A 107 13.98 -3.17 5.54
CA ASN A 107 15.01 -2.30 6.12
C ASN A 107 16.08 -1.96 5.07
N ARG A 108 16.49 -2.93 4.25
CA ARG A 108 17.42 -2.70 3.13
C ARG A 108 16.86 -1.67 2.14
N GLN A 109 15.59 -1.78 1.74
CA GLN A 109 14.97 -0.84 0.81
C GLN A 109 14.81 0.56 1.38
N ARG A 110 14.49 0.69 2.68
CA ARG A 110 14.45 2.00 3.34
C ARG A 110 15.83 2.65 3.42
N GLN A 111 16.87 1.89 3.73
CA GLN A 111 18.24 2.41 3.72
C GLN A 111 18.66 2.92 2.33
N LEU A 112 18.21 2.28 1.25
CA LEU A 112 18.48 2.75 -0.11
C LEU A 112 17.66 3.98 -0.49
N SER A 113 16.37 4.00 -0.17
CA SER A 113 15.45 5.06 -0.58
C SER A 113 15.67 6.36 0.18
N PHE A 114 16.03 6.24 1.45
CA PHE A 114 16.27 7.38 2.30
C PHE A 114 17.78 7.66 2.41
N GLY A 115 18.68 6.67 2.36
CA GLY A 115 20.09 6.91 2.66
C GLY A 115 20.28 7.28 4.15
N PRO A 116 21.52 7.55 4.59
CA PRO A 116 21.79 7.99 5.96
C PRO A 116 21.34 9.45 6.14
N TRP A 117 20.04 9.68 6.35
CA TRP A 117 19.48 11.02 6.65
C TRP A 117 20.02 11.65 7.95
N GLN A 118 20.73 10.89 8.78
CA GLN A 118 21.13 11.35 10.10
C GLN A 118 22.22 12.43 10.08
N ASP A 119 23.05 12.51 9.03
CA ASP A 119 24.17 13.46 9.01
C ASP A 119 23.91 14.71 8.17
N ARG A 120 23.25 14.61 7.00
CA ARG A 120 23.13 15.77 6.09
C ARG A 120 22.26 16.92 6.60
N PHE A 121 21.12 16.63 7.24
CA PHE A 121 20.24 17.72 7.72
C PHE A 121 20.90 18.49 8.87
N LYS A 122 21.70 17.80 9.68
CA LYS A 122 22.44 18.43 10.78
C LYS A 122 23.58 19.30 10.24
N ASP A 123 24.35 18.78 9.29
CA ASP A 123 25.44 19.51 8.64
C ASP A 123 24.92 20.76 7.89
N ASP A 124 23.81 20.63 7.15
CA ASP A 124 23.21 21.75 6.41
C ASP A 124 22.63 22.82 7.37
N LEU A 125 22.04 22.40 8.50
CA LEU A 125 21.52 23.31 9.52
C LEU A 125 22.65 24.02 10.28
N GLU A 126 23.70 23.29 10.68
CA GLU A 126 24.86 23.86 11.37
C GLU A 126 25.61 24.83 10.44
N GLN A 127 25.82 24.47 9.18
CA GLN A 127 26.42 25.36 8.17
C GLN A 127 25.56 26.61 7.93
N PHE A 128 24.24 26.47 7.89
CA PHE A 128 23.33 27.60 7.80
C PHE A 128 23.51 28.53 9.00
N LEU A 129 23.47 28.00 10.23
CA LEU A 129 23.64 28.79 11.46
C LEU A 129 24.98 29.53 11.50
N ASP A 130 26.07 28.90 11.07
CA ASP A 130 27.38 29.56 10.97
C ASP A 130 27.40 30.68 9.92
N THR A 131 26.61 30.55 8.85
CA THR A 131 26.53 31.55 7.78
C THR A 131 25.66 32.77 8.18
N VAL A 132 24.61 32.57 8.99
CA VAL A 132 23.76 33.68 9.49
C VAL A 132 24.20 34.26 10.84
N ALA A 133 25.18 33.67 11.53
CA ALA A 133 25.74 34.17 12.79
C ALA A 133 27.02 35.04 12.72
N PRO A 134 27.40 35.76 11.64
CA PRO A 134 28.61 36.60 11.68
C PRO A 134 28.46 37.91 12.48
N PHE A 135 27.29 38.20 13.10
CA PHE A 135 26.99 39.51 13.71
C PHE A 135 26.88 39.54 15.24
N THR A 136 27.53 38.61 15.95
CA THR A 136 27.72 38.75 17.40
C THR A 136 29.15 38.38 17.80
N ARG A 137 30.08 39.31 17.57
CA ARG A 137 31.32 39.43 18.33
C ARG A 137 31.69 40.90 18.52
#